data_AF-A0A6B2FIY8-F1
#
_entry.id   AF-A0A6B2FIY8-F1
#
_cell.length_a   1.000
_cell.length_b   1.000
_cell.length_c   1.000
_cell.angle_alpha   90.00
_cell.angle_beta   90.00
_cell.angle_gamma   90.00
#
_symmetry.space_group_name_H-M   'P 1'
#
loop_
_entity.id
_entity.type
_entity.pdbx_description
1 polymer ?
#
loop_
_entity_poly.entity_id
_entity_poly.type
_entity_poly.pdbx_seq_one_letter_code
_entity_poly.pdbx_strand_id
1 'polypeptide(L)'
;MCNADGNFVPWVSSQADVVAMDWHIHTESQWMLIADMTPGEEDVKYNGTVSSYYIDPDEEVYVGKCDFIESTFKVIKVRMIANSDGVYGPSGGNNFLISCEFANREDERNANDNVFKKRLTVMVDGVEFLLDKSRGGYSNADPSVLWNGRRYRIDNQPALIEILKDMGVKRRFYFNWKDEV
;
A
#
# COMPACT_ATOMS: atom_id res chain seq x y z
N MET A 1 -35.00 -1.91 -2.44
CA MET A 1 -35.91 -2.76 -1.62
C MET A 1 -36.71 -1.82 -0.73
N CYS A 2 -38.03 -1.97 -0.68
CA CYS A 2 -38.87 -1.21 0.24
C CYS A 2 -39.24 -2.10 1.43
N ASN A 3 -39.41 -1.51 2.62
CA ASN A 3 -39.95 -2.26 3.74
C ASN A 3 -41.48 -2.49 3.56
N ALA A 4 -42.11 -3.20 4.49
CA ALA A 4 -43.54 -3.53 4.45
C ALA A 4 -44.46 -2.30 4.39
N ASP A 5 -43.95 -1.13 4.76
CA ASP A 5 -44.68 0.15 4.76
C ASP A 5 -44.42 0.98 3.48
N GLY A 6 -43.69 0.43 2.50
CA GLY A 6 -43.40 1.10 1.24
C GLY A 6 -42.30 2.17 1.32
N ASN A 7 -41.62 2.30 2.46
CA ASN A 7 -40.52 3.25 2.61
C ASN A 7 -39.27 2.74 1.87
N PHE A 8 -38.63 3.64 1.14
CA PHE A 8 -37.35 3.36 0.49
C PHE A 8 -36.29 3.17 1.56
N VAL A 9 -35.79 1.95 1.71
CA VAL A 9 -34.67 1.66 2.62
C VAL A 9 -33.40 1.85 1.80
N PRO A 10 -32.53 2.83 2.14
CA PRO A 10 -31.22 2.92 1.51
C PRO A 10 -30.51 1.59 1.72
N TRP A 11 -30.03 0.98 0.64
CA TRP A 11 -29.21 -0.21 0.78
C TRP A 11 -27.90 0.23 1.47
N VAL A 12 -27.73 -0.21 2.71
CA VAL A 12 -26.49 -0.04 3.46
C VAL A 12 -25.76 -1.37 3.34
N SER A 13 -24.55 -1.37 2.80
CA SER A 13 -23.75 -2.58 2.68
C SER A 13 -23.65 -3.27 4.04
N SER A 14 -24.08 -4.53 4.09
CA SER A 14 -23.98 -5.32 5.31
C SER A 14 -22.54 -5.77 5.52
N GLN A 15 -22.16 -6.09 6.76
CA GLN A 15 -20.88 -6.78 7.02
C GLN A 15 -20.74 -8.06 6.19
N ALA A 16 -21.86 -8.73 5.87
CA ALA A 16 -21.86 -9.91 5.02
C ALA A 16 -21.54 -9.58 3.54
N ASP A 17 -21.94 -8.41 3.05
CA ASP A 17 -21.60 -7.95 1.69
C ASP A 17 -20.10 -7.59 1.58
N VAL A 18 -19.53 -7.01 2.63
CA VAL A 18 -18.09 -6.74 2.74
C VAL A 18 -17.30 -8.07 2.79
N VAL A 19 -17.77 -9.03 3.57
CA VAL A 19 -17.16 -10.37 3.63
C VAL A 19 -17.31 -11.12 2.31
N ALA A 20 -18.45 -11.01 1.61
CA ALA A 20 -18.64 -11.66 0.32
C ALA A 20 -17.74 -11.08 -0.79
N MET A 21 -17.45 -9.77 -0.77
CA MET A 21 -16.43 -9.17 -1.63
C MET A 21 -15.04 -9.75 -1.35
N ASP A 22 -14.69 -9.93 -0.08
CA ASP A 22 -13.42 -10.55 0.34
C ASP A 22 -13.31 -12.01 -0.15
N TRP A 23 -14.42 -12.76 -0.20
CA TRP A 23 -14.42 -14.15 -0.67
C TRP A 23 -14.29 -14.30 -2.19
N HIS A 24 -14.75 -13.32 -2.98
CA HIS A 24 -14.55 -13.36 -4.43
C HIS A 24 -13.08 -13.18 -4.84
N ILE A 25 -12.22 -12.76 -3.91
CA ILE A 25 -10.78 -12.61 -4.10
C ILE A 25 -10.03 -13.95 -3.94
N HIS A 26 -10.70 -15.02 -3.48
CA HIS A 26 -10.11 -16.35 -3.26
C HIS A 26 -10.02 -17.27 -4.49
N THR A 27 -10.24 -16.78 -5.71
CA THR A 27 -9.90 -17.55 -6.92
C THR A 27 -8.42 -17.40 -7.24
N GLU A 28 -7.63 -18.45 -7.01
CA GLU A 28 -6.21 -18.64 -7.41
C GLU A 28 -5.34 -17.40 -7.19
N SER A 29 -4.76 -17.24 -5.98
CA SER A 29 -4.20 -15.98 -5.47
C SER A 29 -3.14 -15.36 -6.39
N GLN A 30 -3.61 -14.54 -7.33
CA GLN A 30 -2.75 -13.73 -8.18
C GLN A 30 -2.00 -12.67 -7.35
N TRP A 31 -2.42 -12.40 -6.12
CA TRP A 31 -1.83 -11.43 -5.21
C TRP A 31 -0.58 -11.98 -4.54
N MET A 32 0.46 -11.17 -4.49
CA MET A 32 1.79 -11.53 -3.98
C MET A 32 2.04 -11.01 -2.56
N LEU A 33 1.29 -9.99 -2.14
CA LEU A 33 1.30 -9.43 -0.79
C LEU A 33 -0.11 -8.95 -0.46
N ILE A 34 -0.58 -9.26 0.74
CA ILE A 34 -1.81 -8.73 1.32
C ILE A 34 -1.50 -8.16 2.69
N ALA A 35 -1.97 -6.94 2.92
CA ALA A 35 -1.83 -6.29 4.21
C ALA A 35 -3.06 -5.44 4.51
N ASP A 36 -3.49 -5.43 5.76
CA ASP A 36 -4.42 -4.40 6.21
C ASP A 36 -3.64 -3.18 6.67
N MET A 37 -4.06 -1.99 6.25
CA MET A 37 -3.44 -0.73 6.63
C MET A 37 -4.49 0.21 7.22
N THR A 38 -4.10 0.93 8.27
CA THR A 38 -4.82 2.09 8.80
C THR A 38 -3.87 3.29 8.73
N PRO A 39 -4.10 4.27 7.83
CA PRO A 39 -3.31 5.49 7.80
C PRO A 39 -3.33 6.22 9.15
N GLY A 40 -2.17 6.71 9.58
CA GLY A 40 -2.01 7.55 10.78
C GLY A 40 -1.57 8.96 10.44
N GLU A 41 -1.44 9.80 11.47
CA GLU A 41 -1.21 11.25 11.37
C GLU A 41 -0.12 11.63 10.35
N GLU A 42 -0.38 12.68 9.58
CA GLU A 42 0.58 13.23 8.63
C GLU A 42 1.82 13.72 9.38
N ASP A 43 2.97 13.07 9.15
CA ASP A 43 4.24 13.52 9.69
C ASP A 43 4.91 14.51 8.75
N VAL A 44 4.91 15.78 9.15
CA VAL A 44 5.47 16.91 8.39
C VAL A 44 7.01 16.94 8.46
N LYS A 45 7.66 16.15 9.33
CA LYS A 45 9.12 16.16 9.48
C LYS A 45 9.86 15.51 8.30
N TYR A 46 9.26 14.54 7.61
CA TYR A 46 9.92 13.77 6.56
C TYR A 46 9.53 14.24 5.15
N ASN A 47 10.08 15.38 4.70
CA ASN A 47 10.18 15.78 3.28
C ASN A 47 8.92 15.51 2.41
N GLY A 48 7.74 15.87 2.90
CA GLY A 48 6.46 15.74 2.20
C GLY A 48 5.37 15.17 3.12
N THR A 49 4.11 15.34 2.73
CA THR A 49 2.94 14.78 3.41
C THR A 49 2.97 13.26 3.26
N VAL A 50 3.62 12.55 4.19
CA VAL A 50 3.51 11.08 4.28
C VAL A 50 2.18 10.78 4.96
N SER A 51 1.12 10.71 4.16
CA SER A 51 -0.22 10.33 4.62
C SER A 51 -0.33 8.82 4.48
N SER A 52 -0.06 8.06 5.55
CA SER A 52 -0.13 6.58 5.54
C SER A 52 0.38 5.82 6.79
N TYR A 53 0.80 4.55 6.63
CA TYR A 53 1.57 3.76 7.58
C TYR A 53 3.07 3.77 7.26
N TYR A 54 3.90 4.09 8.26
CA TYR A 54 5.36 4.18 8.18
C TYR A 54 5.99 3.84 9.54
N ILE A 55 7.14 3.17 9.53
CA ILE A 55 7.91 2.86 10.74
C ILE A 55 9.35 3.32 10.58
N ASP A 56 9.72 4.41 11.25
CA ASP A 56 11.12 4.79 11.46
C ASP A 56 11.71 4.03 12.65
N PRO A 57 12.62 3.05 12.43
CA PRO A 57 13.24 2.35 13.53
C PRO A 57 14.30 3.20 14.25
N ASP A 58 14.86 4.23 13.62
CA ASP A 58 15.94 5.04 14.18
C ASP A 58 15.38 6.14 15.11
N GLU A 59 14.21 6.68 14.75
CA GLU A 59 13.51 7.70 15.55
C GLU A 59 12.37 7.12 16.42
N GLU A 60 12.16 5.80 16.39
CA GLU A 60 11.01 5.12 17.03
C GLU A 60 9.64 5.72 16.60
N VAL A 61 9.56 6.24 15.38
CA VAL A 61 8.33 6.87 14.86
C VAL A 61 7.47 5.80 14.20
N TYR A 62 6.24 5.64 14.71
CA TYR A 62 5.24 4.73 14.15
C TYR A 62 4.02 5.55 13.74
N VAL A 63 3.83 5.73 12.44
CA VAL A 63 2.64 6.36 11.89
C VAL A 63 1.71 5.27 11.39
N GLY A 64 0.44 5.35 11.79
CA GLY A 64 -0.59 4.41 11.36
C GLY A 64 -0.41 2.99 11.92
N LYS A 65 -1.09 2.02 11.31
CA LYS A 65 -0.98 0.60 11.63
C LYS A 65 -0.96 -0.23 10.36
N CYS A 66 -0.21 -1.33 10.36
CA CYS A 66 -0.27 -2.31 9.29
C CYS A 66 -0.18 -3.72 9.86
N ASP A 67 -1.18 -4.53 9.51
CA ASP A 67 -1.23 -5.94 9.82
C ASP A 67 -0.86 -6.71 8.54
N PHE A 68 0.31 -7.36 8.55
CA PHE A 68 0.71 -8.27 7.48
C PHE A 68 -0.18 -9.52 7.52
N ILE A 69 -0.78 -9.88 6.39
CA ILE A 69 -1.68 -11.04 6.28
C ILE A 69 -0.98 -12.20 5.58
N GLU A 70 -0.53 -11.98 4.34
CA GLU A 70 0.15 -13.00 3.54
C GLU A 70 1.11 -12.41 2.52
N SER A 71 2.12 -13.20 2.14
CA SER A 71 2.95 -12.92 0.97
C SER A 71 3.48 -14.20 0.35
N THR A 72 3.69 -14.17 -0.96
CA THR A 72 4.42 -15.21 -1.69
C THR A 72 5.94 -15.09 -1.52
N PHE A 73 6.42 -14.01 -0.90
CA PHE A 73 7.82 -13.79 -0.55
C PHE A 73 8.04 -13.92 0.96
N LYS A 74 9.31 -14.11 1.37
CA LYS A 74 9.73 -14.17 2.78
C LYS A 74 9.83 -12.78 3.42
N VAL A 75 8.70 -12.09 3.49
CA VAL A 75 8.56 -10.81 4.20
C VAL A 75 8.30 -11.06 5.68
N ILE A 76 9.03 -10.39 6.55
CA ILE A 76 8.78 -10.37 8.01
C ILE A 76 7.72 -9.33 8.34
N LYS A 77 7.81 -8.16 7.71
CA LYS A 77 6.99 -7.00 8.05
C LYS A 77 6.87 -6.05 6.87
N VAL A 78 5.69 -5.44 6.70
CA VAL A 78 5.56 -4.24 5.87
C VAL A 78 6.06 -3.06 6.69
N ARG A 79 7.01 -2.29 6.15
CA ARG A 79 7.62 -1.13 6.83
C ARG A 79 6.98 0.18 6.41
N MET A 80 6.50 0.24 5.17
CA MET A 80 5.79 1.41 4.67
C MET A 80 4.84 1.00 3.54
N ILE A 81 3.67 1.61 3.53
CA ILE A 81 2.80 1.78 2.37
C ILE A 81 2.40 3.24 2.45
N ALA A 82 2.83 4.10 1.52
CA ALA A 82 2.63 5.54 1.67
C ALA A 82 2.32 6.31 0.40
N ASN A 83 1.68 7.47 0.54
CA ASN A 83 1.79 8.53 -0.45
C ASN A 83 2.87 9.53 -0.01
N SER A 84 3.75 9.93 -0.92
CA SER A 84 4.56 11.14 -0.79
C SER A 84 4.12 12.15 -1.83
N ASP A 85 3.59 13.30 -1.41
CA ASP A 85 3.40 14.42 -2.33
C ASP A 85 4.73 15.13 -2.59
N GLY A 86 4.97 15.49 -3.85
CA GLY A 86 6.28 15.92 -4.36
C GLY A 86 6.76 17.30 -3.89
N VAL A 87 6.42 17.72 -2.67
CA VAL A 87 6.82 19.02 -2.11
C VAL A 87 8.33 19.06 -1.83
N TYR A 88 8.99 17.91 -1.59
CA TYR A 88 10.45 17.86 -1.33
C TYR A 88 11.25 16.75 -2.05
N GLY A 89 10.67 16.09 -3.05
CA GLY A 89 11.39 15.09 -3.85
C GLY A 89 11.96 15.67 -5.17
N PRO A 90 13.12 15.21 -5.67
CA PRO A 90 13.76 15.72 -6.90
C PRO A 90 12.97 15.48 -8.20
N SER A 91 11.72 15.00 -8.12
CA SER A 91 10.93 14.52 -9.26
C SER A 91 9.57 15.20 -9.43
N GLY A 92 9.07 15.93 -8.43
CA GLY A 92 7.69 16.43 -8.39
C GLY A 92 6.62 15.32 -8.43
N GLY A 93 5.39 15.63 -8.01
CA GLY A 93 4.24 14.74 -8.10
C GLY A 93 4.05 13.74 -6.95
N ASN A 94 2.89 13.08 -6.95
CA ASN A 94 2.49 12.09 -5.95
C ASN A 94 3.10 10.73 -6.25
N ASN A 95 3.59 10.06 -5.21
CA ASN A 95 4.17 8.73 -5.35
C ASN A 95 3.64 7.78 -4.28
N PHE A 96 3.28 6.58 -4.72
CA PHE A 96 3.06 5.43 -3.87
C PHE A 96 4.41 4.81 -3.49
N LEU A 97 4.69 4.74 -2.19
CA LEU A 97 5.87 4.12 -1.62
C LEU A 97 5.49 2.80 -0.98
N ILE A 98 6.28 1.75 -1.19
CA ILE A 98 6.13 0.48 -0.48
C ILE A 98 7.48 -0.06 -0.07
N SER A 99 7.58 -0.51 1.18
CA SER A 99 8.77 -1.14 1.72
C SER A 99 8.42 -2.33 2.60
N CYS A 100 9.21 -3.39 2.47
CA CYS A 100 9.07 -4.62 3.23
C CYS A 100 10.42 -4.97 3.86
N GLU A 101 10.37 -5.48 5.08
CA GLU A 101 11.50 -6.09 5.75
C GLU A 101 11.53 -7.58 5.45
N PHE A 102 12.71 -8.10 5.15
CA PHE A 102 12.96 -9.50 4.83
C PHE A 102 13.84 -10.14 5.89
N ALA A 103 13.72 -11.47 6.05
CA ALA A 103 14.51 -12.21 7.03
C ALA A 103 16.00 -12.24 6.72
N ASN A 104 16.38 -12.02 5.47
CA ASN A 104 17.77 -11.94 5.06
C ASN A 104 17.92 -11.01 3.85
N ARG A 105 19.16 -10.55 3.64
CA ARG A 105 19.52 -9.62 2.55
C ARG A 105 19.39 -10.22 1.15
N GLU A 106 19.48 -11.53 1.01
CA GLU A 106 19.40 -12.19 -0.30
C GLU A 106 17.96 -12.15 -0.83
N ASP A 107 16.99 -12.51 0.02
CA ASP A 107 15.56 -12.40 -0.29
C ASP A 107 15.17 -10.94 -0.57
N GLU A 108 15.68 -10.01 0.23
CA GLU A 108 15.48 -8.57 0.02
C GLU A 108 16.01 -8.11 -1.34
N ARG A 109 17.25 -8.47 -1.68
CA ARG A 109 17.86 -8.13 -2.97
C ARG A 109 17.07 -8.74 -4.12
N ASN A 110 16.67 -10.01 -4.00
CA ASN A 110 15.89 -10.71 -5.02
C ASN A 110 14.52 -10.04 -5.24
N ALA A 111 13.80 -9.72 -4.16
CA ALA A 111 12.53 -9.01 -4.25
C ALA A 111 12.72 -7.62 -4.90
N ASN A 112 13.75 -6.88 -4.48
CA ASN A 112 14.05 -5.59 -5.07
C ASN A 112 14.41 -5.66 -6.55
N ASP A 113 15.24 -6.62 -6.95
CA ASP A 113 15.75 -6.69 -8.32
C ASP A 113 14.77 -7.33 -9.30
N ASN A 114 13.97 -8.29 -8.83
CA ASN A 114 13.15 -9.13 -9.69
C ASN A 114 11.64 -9.01 -9.46
N VAL A 115 11.18 -8.32 -8.42
CA VAL A 115 9.74 -8.17 -8.13
C VAL A 115 9.38 -6.69 -8.16
N PHE A 116 9.94 -5.90 -7.25
CA PHE A 116 9.49 -4.53 -7.03
C PHE A 116 9.90 -3.55 -8.14
N LYS A 117 10.68 -3.96 -9.16
CA LYS A 117 10.93 -3.13 -10.36
C LYS A 117 9.79 -3.21 -11.38
N LYS A 118 8.90 -4.20 -11.25
CA LYS A 118 7.81 -4.47 -12.19
C LYS A 118 6.67 -3.45 -12.03
N ARG A 119 5.68 -3.54 -12.92
CA ARG A 119 4.41 -2.79 -12.75
C ARG A 119 3.69 -3.37 -11.54
N LEU A 120 2.97 -2.51 -10.83
CA LEU A 120 2.27 -2.88 -9.61
C LEU A 120 0.77 -2.69 -9.83
N THR A 121 -0.01 -3.75 -9.69
CA THR A 121 -1.45 -3.64 -9.47
C THR A 121 -1.71 -3.58 -7.98
N VAL A 122 -2.38 -2.52 -7.54
CA VAL A 122 -2.90 -2.39 -6.18
C VAL A 122 -4.40 -2.51 -6.24
N MET A 123 -4.99 -3.41 -5.45
CA MET A 123 -6.44 -3.44 -5.25
C MET A 123 -6.76 -3.08 -3.81
N VAL A 124 -7.77 -2.23 -3.64
CA VAL A 124 -8.30 -1.79 -2.36
C VAL A 124 -9.78 -1.48 -2.52
N ASP A 125 -10.60 -1.95 -1.58
CA ASP A 125 -12.07 -1.82 -1.63
C ASP A 125 -12.70 -2.30 -2.96
N GLY A 126 -12.10 -3.32 -3.58
CA GLY A 126 -12.53 -3.89 -4.86
C GLY A 126 -12.17 -3.07 -6.11
N VAL A 127 -11.44 -1.95 -5.96
CA VAL A 127 -10.98 -1.11 -7.07
C VAL A 127 -9.51 -1.42 -7.37
N GLU A 128 -9.20 -1.71 -8.63
CA GLU A 128 -7.84 -1.96 -9.09
C GLU A 128 -7.17 -0.69 -9.64
N PHE A 129 -5.94 -0.45 -9.21
CA PHE A 129 -5.07 0.63 -9.64
C PHE A 129 -3.82 0.03 -10.28
N LEU A 130 -3.63 0.30 -11.58
CA LEU A 130 -2.43 -0.11 -12.30
C LEU A 130 -1.38 1.00 -12.23
N LEU A 131 -0.25 0.68 -11.62
CA LEU A 131 0.89 1.57 -11.44
C LEU A 131 2.03 1.12 -12.37
N ASP A 132 2.65 2.09 -13.06
CA ASP A 132 3.79 1.84 -13.94
C ASP A 132 5.03 1.37 -13.18
N LYS A 133 6.07 0.96 -13.91
CA LYS A 133 7.32 0.43 -13.34
C LYS A 133 7.89 1.40 -12.29
N SER A 134 8.49 0.82 -11.24
CA SER A 134 9.07 1.60 -10.16
C SER A 134 10.15 2.57 -10.67
N ARG A 135 10.14 3.81 -10.14
CA ARG A 135 11.11 4.88 -10.45
C ARG A 135 12.40 4.80 -9.64
N GLY A 136 12.79 3.59 -9.23
CA GLY A 136 13.93 3.33 -8.36
C GLY A 136 13.56 3.21 -6.88
N GLY A 137 14.56 2.85 -6.08
CA GLY A 137 14.43 2.86 -4.63
C GLY A 137 14.74 4.24 -4.07
N TYR A 138 14.18 4.55 -2.92
CA TYR A 138 14.67 5.64 -2.08
C TYR A 138 15.58 4.98 -1.04
N SER A 139 16.88 5.31 -1.03
CA SER A 139 17.77 4.89 0.04
C SER A 139 18.01 6.08 0.96
N ASN A 140 17.88 5.91 2.26
CA ASN A 140 18.62 6.79 3.16
C ASN A 140 20.11 6.62 2.85
N ALA A 141 20.86 7.71 2.90
CA ALA A 141 22.30 7.73 2.64
C ALA A 141 23.11 6.86 3.63
N ASP A 142 22.45 6.28 4.63
CA ASP A 142 23.01 5.34 5.58
C ASP A 142 22.82 3.88 5.11
N PRO A 143 23.90 3.20 4.68
CA PRO A 143 23.85 1.80 4.25
C PRO A 143 23.58 0.81 5.40
N SER A 144 23.52 1.25 6.66
CA SER A 144 23.14 0.43 7.81
C SER A 144 21.62 0.31 7.98
N VAL A 145 20.86 1.26 7.42
CA VAL A 145 19.40 1.29 7.53
C VAL A 145 18.81 0.84 6.20
N LEU A 146 18.42 -0.45 6.16
CA LEU A 146 17.91 -1.15 4.98
C LEU A 146 16.51 -0.67 4.60
N TRP A 147 16.41 0.56 4.10
CA TRP A 147 15.20 1.09 3.49
C TRP A 147 15.21 0.83 1.98
N ASN A 148 15.08 -0.43 1.55
CA ASN A 148 14.89 -0.71 0.13
C ASN A 148 13.40 -0.73 -0.21
N GLY A 149 12.77 0.44 -0.11
CA GLY A 149 11.43 0.62 -0.63
C GLY A 149 11.44 1.02 -2.10
N ARG A 150 10.29 0.85 -2.75
CA ARG A 150 10.07 1.26 -4.14
C ARG A 150 9.04 2.35 -4.23
N ARG A 151 9.23 3.18 -5.25
CA ARG A 151 8.38 4.32 -5.58
C ARG A 151 7.65 4.09 -6.90
N TYR A 152 6.36 4.35 -6.91
CA TYR A 152 5.46 4.26 -8.07
C TYR A 152 4.75 5.60 -8.24
N ARG A 153 4.64 6.11 -9.47
CA ARG A 153 3.96 7.39 -9.72
C ARG A 153 2.45 7.18 -9.67
N ILE A 154 1.74 8.05 -8.94
CA ILE A 154 0.28 7.95 -8.78
C ILE A 154 -0.45 9.26 -9.11
N ASP A 155 0.20 10.20 -9.81
CA ASP A 155 -0.42 11.47 -10.20
C ASP A 155 -1.73 11.33 -10.98
N ASN A 156 -1.89 10.23 -11.72
CA ASN A 156 -3.09 9.90 -12.48
C ASN A 156 -4.08 9.00 -11.71
N GLN A 157 -3.85 8.75 -10.41
CA GLN A 157 -4.67 7.90 -9.56
C GLN A 157 -5.24 8.68 -8.35
N PRO A 158 -6.07 9.71 -8.57
CA PRO A 158 -6.58 10.56 -7.48
C PRO A 158 -7.35 9.77 -6.42
N ALA A 159 -8.13 8.75 -6.80
CA ALA A 159 -8.85 7.92 -5.85
C ALA A 159 -7.91 7.12 -4.92
N LEU A 160 -6.77 6.64 -5.43
CA LEU A 160 -5.76 5.97 -4.58
C LEU A 160 -5.10 6.96 -3.62
N ILE A 161 -4.84 8.20 -4.07
CA ILE A 161 -4.30 9.27 -3.22
C ILE A 161 -5.25 9.56 -2.05
N GLU A 162 -6.55 9.69 -2.32
CA GLU A 162 -7.56 9.92 -1.27
C GLU A 162 -7.63 8.74 -0.30
N ILE A 163 -7.57 7.49 -0.80
CA ILE A 163 -7.56 6.28 0.04
C ILE A 163 -6.39 6.27 1.02
N LEU A 164 -5.20 6.72 0.57
CA LEU A 164 -3.99 6.77 1.42
C LEU A 164 -4.06 7.91 2.45
N LYS A 165 -4.86 8.95 2.16
CA LYS A 165 -5.11 10.11 3.04
C LYS A 165 -6.29 9.94 4.00
N ASP A 166 -7.02 8.85 3.90
CA ASP A 166 -8.22 8.63 4.70
C ASP A 166 -7.88 8.07 6.10
N MET A 167 -7.67 9.01 7.01
CA MET A 167 -7.11 8.78 8.33
C MET A 167 -7.97 7.88 9.20
N GLY A 168 -7.36 6.91 9.88
CA GLY A 168 -8.05 6.05 10.84
C GLY A 168 -8.97 4.98 10.22
N VAL A 169 -9.14 4.96 8.89
CA VAL A 169 -9.91 3.94 8.20
C VAL A 169 -9.02 2.74 7.88
N LYS A 170 -9.35 1.58 8.45
CA LYS A 170 -8.67 0.31 8.14
C LYS A 170 -9.15 -0.21 6.78
N ARG A 171 -8.21 -0.48 5.87
CA ARG A 171 -8.48 -1.06 4.54
C ARG A 171 -7.53 -2.22 4.26
N ARG A 172 -7.98 -3.18 3.45
CA ARG A 172 -7.13 -4.25 2.95
C ARG A 172 -6.57 -3.87 1.58
N PHE A 173 -5.25 -3.97 1.47
CA PHE A 173 -4.53 -3.79 0.24
C PHE A 173 -4.05 -5.13 -0.29
N TYR A 174 -4.23 -5.32 -1.58
CA TYR A 174 -3.76 -6.48 -2.32
C TYR A 174 -2.78 -6.01 -3.38
N PHE A 175 -1.60 -6.62 -3.43
CA PHE A 175 -0.50 -6.19 -4.29
C PHE A 175 -0.07 -7.29 -5.24
N ASN A 176 0.16 -6.92 -6.50
CA ASN A 176 0.62 -7.86 -7.51
C ASN A 176 1.65 -7.21 -8.43
N TRP A 177 2.83 -7.83 -8.54
CA TRP A 177 3.92 -7.36 -9.39
C TRP A 177 4.03 -8.24 -10.62
N LYS A 178 3.72 -7.68 -11.79
CA LYS A 178 3.71 -8.42 -13.06
C LYS A 178 4.56 -7.72 -14.11
N ASP A 179 5.19 -8.55 -14.96
CA ASP A 179 5.83 -8.08 -16.18
C ASP A 179 4.76 -7.55 -17.15
N GLU A 180 5.18 -6.75 -18.14
CA GLU A 180 4.29 -6.35 -19.23
C GLU A 180 3.83 -7.61 -19.99
N VAL A 181 2.53 -7.68 -20.29
CA VAL A 181 1.96 -8.62 -21.26
C VAL A 181 2.13 -8.03 -22.65
#